data_AF-A0A9J7ALK8-F1
#
_entry.id   AF-A0A9J7ALK8-F1
#
_cell.length_a   1.000
_cell.length_b   1.000
_cell.length_c   1.000
_cell.angle_alpha   90.00
_cell.angle_beta   90.00
_cell.angle_gamma   90.00
#
_symmetry.space_group_name_H-M   'P 1'
#
loop_
_entity.id
_entity.type
_entity.pdbx_description
1 polymer ?
#
loop_
_entity_poly.entity_id
_entity_poly.type
_entity_poly.pdbx_seq_one_letter_code
_entity_poly.pdbx_strand_id
1 'polypeptide(L)'
;MSGEKLSLIKPLVDHLAQVGNTNIWRNELADAGVMTLEETMALDEHACRAAFKAMKMTQLLYSTTREVLDELENHQVSWSVDFADDFQQGAICY
;
A
#
# COMPACT_ATOMS: atom_id res chain seq x y z
N MET A 1 10.42 13.26 7.95
CA MET A 1 9.01 12.84 8.11
C MET A 1 8.39 12.15 6.88
N SER A 2 9.00 12.17 5.68
CA SER A 2 8.41 11.51 4.49
C SER A 2 8.76 10.03 4.32
N GLY A 3 9.86 9.55 4.92
CA GLY A 3 10.32 8.16 4.77
C GLY A 3 9.52 7.14 5.57
N GLU A 4 9.12 7.49 6.80
CA GLU A 4 8.37 6.60 7.71
C GLU A 4 6.96 6.29 7.20
N LYS A 5 6.33 7.24 6.50
CA LYS A 5 5.02 6.98 5.88
C LYS A 5 5.13 6.03 4.70
N LEU A 6 6.20 6.15 3.90
CA LEU A 6 6.44 5.27 2.76
C LEU A 6 6.70 3.82 3.19
N SER A 7 7.36 3.60 4.33
CA SER A 7 7.58 2.25 4.88
C SER A 7 6.29 1.59 5.38
N LEU A 8 5.24 2.36 5.71
CA LEU A 8 3.90 1.87 6.02
C LEU A 8 3.06 1.55 4.77
N ILE A 9 3.14 2.42 3.76
CA ILE A 9 2.32 2.30 2.54
C ILE A 9 2.71 1.07 1.74
N LYS A 10 4.02 0.81 1.59
CA LYS A 10 4.51 -0.31 0.78
C LYS A 10 3.94 -1.68 1.21
N PRO A 11 4.05 -2.10 2.49
CA PRO A 11 3.50 -3.39 2.92
C PRO A 11 1.97 -3.45 2.81
N LEU A 12 1.26 -2.34 3.07
CA LEU A 12 -0.19 -2.28 2.89
C LEU A 12 -0.58 -2.52 1.42
N VAL A 13 0.04 -1.79 0.49
CA VAL A 13 -0.23 -1.91 -0.95
C VAL A 13 0.14 -3.29 -1.47
N ASP A 14 1.27 -3.85 -1.02
CA ASP A 14 1.70 -5.20 -1.39
C ASP A 14 0.70 -6.26 -0.90
N HIS A 15 0.18 -6.11 0.33
CA HIS A 15 -0.84 -7.00 0.88
C HIS A 15 -2.17 -6.92 0.11
N LEU A 16 -2.67 -5.70 -0.14
CA LEU A 16 -3.90 -5.49 -0.93
C LEU A 16 -3.78 -6.10 -2.34
N ALA A 17 -2.61 -5.93 -2.96
CA ALA A 17 -2.32 -6.52 -4.28
C ALA A 17 -2.02 -8.03 -4.24
N GLN A 18 -1.92 -8.65 -3.06
CA GLN A 18 -1.76 -10.10 -2.88
C GLN A 18 -3.09 -10.77 -2.57
N VAL A 19 -3.96 -10.12 -1.80
CA VAL A 19 -5.30 -10.64 -1.44
C VAL A 19 -6.30 -10.45 -2.60
N GLY A 20 -6.15 -9.39 -3.38
CA GLY A 20 -6.98 -9.14 -4.56
C GLY A 20 -6.71 -10.09 -5.73
N ASN A 21 -7.59 -10.07 -6.72
CA ASN A 21 -7.43 -10.73 -8.00
C ASN A 21 -7.65 -9.73 -9.15
N THR A 22 -7.39 -10.13 -10.39
CA THR A 22 -7.48 -9.26 -11.56
C THR A 22 -8.84 -8.57 -11.68
N ASN A 23 -9.95 -9.26 -11.37
CA ASN A 23 -11.28 -8.66 -11.46
C ASN A 23 -11.50 -7.57 -10.41
N ILE A 24 -11.02 -7.79 -9.18
CA ILE A 24 -11.08 -6.79 -8.10
C ILE A 24 -10.26 -5.56 -8.52
N TRP A 25 -9.04 -5.76 -9.02
CA TRP A 25 -8.17 -4.65 -9.44
C TRP A 25 -8.76 -3.83 -10.59
N ARG A 26 -9.34 -4.50 -11.60
CA ARG A 26 -10.01 -3.84 -12.73
C ARG A 26 -11.20 -3.00 -12.27
N ASN A 27 -12.07 -3.56 -11.43
CA ASN A 27 -13.21 -2.84 -10.90
C ASN A 27 -12.77 -1.63 -10.07
N GLU A 28 -11.76 -1.80 -9.20
CA GLU A 28 -11.27 -0.68 -8.40
C GLU A 28 -10.60 0.43 -9.23
N LEU A 29 -9.88 0.07 -10.31
CA LEU A 29 -9.32 1.04 -11.25
C LEU A 29 -10.41 1.81 -12.00
N ALA A 30 -11.50 1.13 -12.36
CA ALA A 30 -12.65 1.72 -13.02
C ALA A 30 -13.46 2.63 -12.08
N ASP A 31 -13.74 2.16 -10.87
CA ASP A 31 -14.49 2.91 -9.85
C ASP A 31 -13.73 4.16 -9.39
N ALA A 32 -12.40 4.08 -9.32
CA ALA A 32 -11.55 5.23 -9.03
C ALA A 32 -11.42 6.21 -10.22
N GLY A 33 -11.97 5.87 -11.39
CA GLY A 33 -11.89 6.70 -12.60
C GLY A 33 -10.49 6.80 -13.20
N VAL A 34 -9.57 5.89 -12.84
CA VAL A 34 -8.20 5.87 -13.37
C VAL A 34 -8.20 5.40 -14.83
N MET A 35 -9.07 4.45 -15.15
CA MET A 35 -9.25 3.88 -16.49
C MET A 35 -10.71 3.46 -16.68
N THR A 36 -11.15 3.30 -17.91
CA THR A 36 -12.45 2.69 -18.21
C THR A 36 -12.39 1.16 -18.07
N LEU A 37 -13.53 0.51 -17.85
CA LEU A 37 -13.62 -0.96 -17.79
C LEU A 37 -12.99 -1.63 -19.03
N GLU A 38 -13.24 -1.09 -20.22
CA GLU A 38 -12.67 -1.59 -21.48
C GLU A 38 -11.14 -1.52 -21.49
N GLU A 39 -10.56 -0.39 -21.05
CA GLU A 39 -9.11 -0.23 -20.96
C GLU A 39 -8.50 -1.18 -19.92
N THR A 40 -9.16 -1.39 -18.78
CA THR A 40 -8.68 -2.34 -17.76
C THR A 40 -8.72 -3.80 -18.24
N MET A 41 -9.68 -4.14 -19.12
CA MET A 41 -9.79 -5.46 -19.74
C MET A 41 -8.72 -5.70 -20.81
N ALA A 42 -8.23 -4.64 -21.45
CA ALA A 42 -7.13 -4.71 -22.40
C ALA A 42 -5.76 -4.96 -21.72
N LEU A 43 -5.65 -4.71 -20.41
CA LEU A 43 -4.44 -4.98 -19.64
C LEU A 43 -4.31 -6.46 -19.27
N ASP A 44 -3.08 -6.96 -19.35
CA ASP A 44 -2.69 -8.23 -18.77
C ASP A 44 -2.65 -8.14 -17.23
N GLU A 45 -2.62 -9.30 -16.57
CA GLU A 45 -2.69 -9.37 -15.11
C GLU A 45 -1.55 -8.61 -14.43
N HIS A 46 -0.33 -8.65 -14.99
CA HIS A 46 0.81 -7.94 -14.41
C HIS A 46 0.65 -6.42 -14.53
N ALA A 47 0.25 -5.91 -15.69
CA ALA A 47 0.00 -4.48 -15.85
C ALA A 47 -1.17 -3.99 -14.99
N CYS A 48 -2.25 -4.78 -14.90
CA CYS A 48 -3.39 -4.45 -14.06
C CYS A 48 -2.99 -4.39 -12.57
N ARG A 49 -2.21 -5.37 -12.09
CA ARG A 49 -1.66 -5.36 -10.72
C ARG A 49 -0.76 -4.14 -10.48
N ALA A 50 0.10 -3.80 -11.44
CA ALA A 50 0.98 -2.64 -11.32
C ALA A 50 0.19 -1.32 -11.28
N ALA A 51 -0.82 -1.16 -12.13
CA ALA A 51 -1.70 0.00 -12.14
C ALA A 51 -2.47 0.13 -10.82
N PHE A 52 -3.02 -0.97 -10.31
CA PHE A 52 -3.69 -1.01 -9.00
C PHE A 52 -2.76 -0.59 -7.87
N LYS A 53 -1.54 -1.14 -7.82
CA LYS A 53 -0.54 -0.76 -6.81
C LYS A 53 -0.17 0.72 -6.90
N ALA A 54 0.03 1.25 -8.10
CA ALA A 54 0.34 2.65 -8.31
C ALA A 54 -0.81 3.55 -7.81
N MET A 55 -2.06 3.23 -8.18
CA MET A 55 -3.25 3.94 -7.72
C MET A 55 -3.36 3.96 -6.19
N LYS A 56 -3.26 2.79 -5.54
CA LYS A 56 -3.34 2.70 -4.07
C LYS A 56 -2.20 3.44 -3.39
N MET A 57 -0.99 3.35 -3.93
CA MET A 57 0.16 4.07 -3.41
C MET A 57 -0.06 5.58 -3.49
N THR A 58 -0.58 6.09 -4.61
CA THR A 58 -0.91 7.51 -4.76
C THR A 58 -2.02 7.94 -3.80
N GLN A 59 -3.09 7.17 -3.65
CA GLN A 59 -4.17 7.48 -2.70
C GLN A 59 -3.63 7.61 -1.26
N LEU A 60 -2.88 6.60 -0.81
CA LEU A 60 -2.31 6.58 0.54
C LEU A 60 -1.21 7.65 0.75
N LEU A 61 -0.53 8.07 -0.31
CA LEU A 61 0.40 9.19 -0.27
C LEU A 61 -0.29 10.51 0.04
N TYR A 62 -1.53 10.72 -0.44
CA TYR A 62 -2.34 11.90 -0.12
C TYR A 62 -3.12 11.77 1.21
N SER A 63 -3.32 10.56 1.73
CA SER A 63 -3.93 10.34 3.05
C SER A 63 -3.06 10.85 4.20
N THR A 64 -3.62 10.94 5.40
CA THR A 64 -2.84 11.19 6.63
C THR A 64 -2.15 9.90 7.11
N THR A 65 -1.08 10.03 7.89
CA THR A 65 -0.41 8.86 8.49
C THR A 65 -1.36 8.03 9.36
N ARG A 66 -2.31 8.69 10.04
CA ARG A 66 -3.32 8.02 10.88
C ARG A 66 -4.24 7.12 10.04
N GLU A 67 -4.75 7.62 8.92
CA GLU A 67 -5.59 6.82 8.02
C GLU A 67 -4.84 5.60 7.46
N VAL A 68 -3.54 5.75 7.17
CA VAL A 68 -2.70 4.61 6.72
C VAL A 68 -2.54 3.57 7.84
N LEU A 69 -2.38 4.01 9.09
CA LEU A 69 -2.31 3.10 10.26
C LEU A 69 -3.63 2.40 10.51
N ASP A 70 -4.75 3.13 10.46
CA ASP A 70 -6.09 2.56 10.61
C ASP A 70 -6.32 1.46 9.55
N GLU A 71 -5.86 1.66 8.30
CA GLU A 71 -5.99 0.63 7.27
C GLU A 71 -5.03 -0.56 7.42
N LEU A 72 -3.83 -0.34 7.95
CA LEU A 72 -2.93 -1.43 8.32
C LEU A 72 -3.57 -2.31 9.41
N GLU A 73 -4.22 -1.69 10.41
CA GLU A 73 -4.94 -2.41 11.47
C GLU A 73 -6.16 -3.17 10.93
N ASN A 74 -6.97 -2.54 10.08
CA ASN A 74 -8.16 -3.16 9.46
C ASN A 74 -7.80 -4.41 8.64
N HIS A 75 -6.67 -4.35 7.93
CA HIS A 75 -6.20 -5.45 7.09
C HIS A 75 -5.23 -6.40 7.81
N GLN A 76 -4.98 -6.18 9.11
CA GLN A 76 -4.06 -6.97 9.93
C GLN A 76 -2.66 -7.14 9.30
N VAL A 77 -2.17 -6.08 8.66
CA VAL A 77 -0.89 -6.10 7.96
C VAL A 77 0.24 -5.87 8.96
N SER A 78 1.15 -6.83 9.05
CA SER A 78 2.40 -6.65 9.79
C SER A 78 3.28 -5.60 9.12
N TRP A 79 3.70 -4.60 9.88
CA TRP A 79 4.65 -3.57 9.44
C TRP A 79 5.76 -3.38 10.48
N SER A 80 6.98 -3.18 10.01
CA SER A 80 8.13 -2.93 10.88
C SER A 80 8.40 -1.42 10.95
N VAL A 81 8.55 -0.91 12.17
CA VAL A 81 9.17 0.39 12.41
C VAL A 81 10.67 0.18 12.28
N ASP A 82 11.27 0.60 11.18
CA ASP A 82 12.73 0.74 11.13
C ASP A 82 13.10 1.91 12.03
N PHE A 83 13.48 1.61 13.27
CA PHE A 83 14.18 2.59 14.08
C PHE A 83 15.48 2.90 13.37
N ALA A 84 15.68 4.16 12.98
CA ALA A 84 16.96 4.61 12.43
C ALA A 84 18.09 4.16 13.37
N ASP A 85 19.21 3.73 12.79
CA ASP A 85 20.41 3.18 13.46
C ASP A 85 20.94 4.00 14.66
N ASP A 86 20.44 5.22 14.89
CA ASP A 86 20.69 6.03 16.08
C ASP A 86 20.12 5.44 17.39
N PHE A 87 19.23 4.45 17.35
CA PHE A 87 18.72 3.75 18.55
C PHE A 87 19.50 2.48 18.93
N GLN A 88 20.73 2.30 18.43
CA GLN A 88 21.66 1.28 18.97
C GLN A 88 22.39 1.69 20.27
N GLN A 89 22.07 2.84 20.87
CA GLN A 89 22.65 3.22 22.16
C GLN A 89 21.62 3.31 23.29
N GLY A 90 21.63 2.27 24.15
CA GLY A 90 21.44 2.44 25.58
C GLY A 90 20.15 1.87 26.18
N ALA A 91 20.17 0.59 26.55
CA ALA A 91 20.33 0.15 27.96
C ALA A 91 20.23 -1.38 28.06
N ILE A 92 21.29 -2.00 28.59
CA ILE A 92 21.29 -3.35 29.17
C ILE A 92 20.79 -3.23 30.61
N CYS A 93 19.97 -4.16 31.11
CA CYS A 93 19.89 -4.47 32.55
C CYS A 93 19.64 -5.98 32.78
N TYR A 94 20.43 -6.53 33.71
CA TYR A 94 20.66 -7.89 34.19
C TYR A 94 19.56 -8.95 34.10
#